data_AF-A0A6P1Y0Z5-F1
#
_entry.id   AF-A0A6P1Y0Z5-F1
#
_cell.length_a   1.000
_cell.length_b   1.000
_cell.length_c   1.000
_cell.angle_alpha   90.00
_cell.angle_beta   90.00
_cell.angle_gamma   90.00
#
_symmetry.space_group_name_H-M   'P 1'
#
loop_
_entity.id
_entity.type
_entity.pdbx_description
1 polymer ?
#
loop_
_entity_poly.entity_id
_entity_poly.type
_entity_poly.pdbx_seq_one_letter_code
_entity_poly.pdbx_strand_id
1 'polypeptide(L)' 'MKCRYCGHEVRISGMMLISSFGQMCKTSPTEKHVIISDGMRCVYCGRETRTSGSMLITIHGQRCTLSPTGKHQLQ' A
#
# COMPACT_ATOMS: atom_id res chain seq x y z
N MET A 1 14.30 6.08 0.86
CA MET A 1 13.95 7.52 0.73
C MET A 1 12.60 7.77 1.38
N LYS A 2 12.34 8.92 2.02
CA LYS A 2 11.13 9.13 2.84
C LYS A 2 10.17 10.11 2.18
N CYS A 3 8.87 9.84 2.29
CA CYS A 3 7.85 10.75 1.80
C CYS A 3 7.71 11.96 2.73
N ARG A 4 7.73 13.19 2.18
CA ARG A 4 7.58 14.43 2.96
C ARG A 4 6.23 14.57 3.66
N TYR A 5 5.18 13.94 3.13
CA TYR A 5 3.81 14.08 3.65
C TYR A 5 3.49 13.05 4.73
N CYS A 6 3.76 11.75 4.47
CA CYS A 6 3.44 10.68 5.42
C CYS A 6 4.63 10.18 6.25
N GLY A 7 5.85 10.66 6.00
CA GLY A 7 7.06 10.22 6.70
C GLY A 7 7.48 8.77 6.45
N HIS A 8 6.65 7.98 5.75
CA HIS A 8 6.94 6.59 5.42
C HIS A 8 8.08 6.47 4.41
N GLU A 9 8.84 5.39 4.55
CA GLU A 9 9.79 5.00 3.52
C GLU A 9 9.06 4.63 2.24
N VAL A 10 9.52 5.24 1.16
CA VAL A 10 9.06 5.06 -0.21
C VAL A 10 10.22 4.66 -1.10
N ARG A 11 9.89 3.97 -2.17
CA ARG A 11 10.80 3.58 -3.25
C ARG A 11 10.19 3.96 -4.59
N ILE A 12 11.04 4.22 -5.57
CA ILE A 12 10.61 4.45 -6.94
C ILE A 12 10.15 3.11 -7.51
N SER A 13 8.95 3.07 -8.09
CA SER A 13 8.45 1.94 -8.84
C SER A 13 7.81 2.45 -10.12
N GLY A 14 8.53 2.31 -11.23
CA GLY A 14 8.20 2.97 -12.49
C GLY A 14 8.23 4.49 -12.36
N MET A 15 7.13 5.16 -12.70
CA MET A 15 6.99 6.63 -12.63
C MET A 15 6.37 7.12 -11.30
N MET A 16 6.14 6.24 -10.33
CA MET A 16 5.51 6.60 -9.06
C MET A 16 6.36 6.22 -7.85
N LEU A 17 6.14 6.93 -6.75
CA LEU A 17 6.70 6.62 -5.46
C LEU A 17 5.71 5.75 -4.69
N ILE A 18 6.17 4.59 -4.23
CA ILE A 18 5.34 3.63 -3.49
C ILE A 18 5.96 3.34 -2.13
N SER A 19 5.14 3.23 -1.09
CA SER A 19 5.53 2.73 0.21
C SER A 19 5.25 1.23 0.33
N SER A 20 6.13 0.52 1.03
CA SER A 20 5.90 -0.86 1.44
C SER A 20 4.72 -1.00 2.40
N PHE A 21 4.29 0.10 3.05
CA PHE A 21 3.27 0.11 4.08
C PHE A 21 1.92 -0.45 3.62
N GLY A 22 1.54 -0.26 2.36
CA GLY A 22 0.30 -0.85 1.83
C GLY A 22 0.48 -2.10 0.99
N GLN A 23 1.71 -2.60 0.82
CA GLN A 23 1.95 -3.94 0.27
C GLN A 23 1.95 -4.99 1.38
N MET A 24 2.28 -4.58 2.60
CA MET A 24 2.42 -5.46 3.74
C MET A 24 1.18 -5.40 4.64
N CYS A 25 0.66 -6.56 4.99
CA CYS A 25 -0.43 -6.68 5.94
C CYS A 25 0.13 -7.09 7.31
N LYS A 26 0.41 -6.11 8.18
CA LYS A 26 0.97 -6.37 9.53
C LYS A 26 0.08 -7.25 10.43
N THR A 27 -1.22 -7.30 10.19
CA THR A 27 -2.14 -8.19 10.92
C THR A 27 -2.19 -9.61 10.35
N SER A 28 -1.63 -9.84 9.17
CA SER A 28 -1.52 -11.20 8.64
C SER A 28 -0.25 -11.87 9.15
N PRO A 29 -0.29 -13.18 9.45
CA PRO A 29 0.88 -13.93 9.92
C PRO A 29 1.98 -14.07 8.85
N THR A 30 1.64 -13.86 7.58
CA THR A 30 2.57 -13.95 6.44
C THR A 30 2.99 -12.59 5.89
N GLU A 31 2.60 -11.50 6.57
CA GLU A 31 2.80 -10.11 6.15
C GLU A 31 2.21 -9.76 4.76
N LYS A 32 1.32 -10.61 4.21
CA LYS A 32 0.69 -10.44 2.90
C LYS A 32 -0.82 -10.25 3.03
N HIS A 33 -1.39 -9.46 2.11
CA HIS A 33 -2.83 -9.37 2.01
C HIS A 33 -3.43 -10.68 1.50
N VAL A 34 -4.51 -11.12 2.12
CA VAL A 34 -5.25 -12.32 1.73
C VAL A 34 -6.71 -11.95 1.59
N ILE A 35 -7.29 -12.30 0.44
CA ILE A 35 -8.72 -12.17 0.16
C ILE A 35 -9.34 -13.55 0.06
N ILE A 36 -10.61 -13.66 0.44
CA ILE A 36 -11.46 -14.81 0.13
C ILE A 36 -12.28 -14.44 -1.11
N SER A 37 -12.66 -15.41 -1.93
CA SER A 37 -13.19 -15.26 -3.29
C SER A 37 -14.26 -14.16 -3.50
N ASP A 38 -15.04 -13.82 -2.47
CA ASP A 38 -16.13 -12.83 -2.53
C ASP A 38 -15.73 -11.39 -2.13
N GLY A 39 -14.49 -11.15 -1.68
CA GLY A 39 -14.13 -9.88 -1.04
C GLY A 39 -12.90 -9.21 -1.62
N MET A 40 -13.04 -7.97 -2.12
CA MET A 40 -11.90 -7.07 -2.35
C MET A 40 -11.32 -6.50 -1.04
N ARG A 41 -11.47 -7.19 0.09
CA ARG A 41 -11.01 -6.76 1.41
C ARG A 41 -10.12 -7.82 2.02
N CYS A 42 -8.98 -7.39 2.56
CA CYS A 42 -8.08 -8.26 3.28
C CYS A 42 -8.76 -8.82 4.53
N VAL A 43 -8.78 -10.14 4.70
CA VAL A 43 -9.37 -10.80 5.88
C VAL A 43 -8.70 -10.41 7.19
N TYR A 44 -7.42 -10.04 7.14
CA TYR A 44 -6.61 -9.73 8.32
C TYR A 44 -6.65 -8.25 8.74
N CYS A 45 -6.63 -7.32 7.78
CA CYS A 45 -6.63 -5.88 8.11
C CYS A 45 -7.94 -5.16 7.78
N GLY A 46 -8.92 -5.86 7.18
CA GLY A 46 -10.20 -5.29 6.75
C GLY A 46 -10.09 -4.26 5.62
N ARG A 47 -8.87 -3.87 5.22
CA ARG A 47 -8.64 -2.86 4.19
C ARG A 47 -8.98 -3.40 2.81
N GLU A 48 -9.51 -2.51 1.97
CA GLU A 48 -9.70 -2.80 0.57
C GLU A 48 -8.36 -3.03 -0.13
N THR A 49 -8.28 -4.19 -0.75
CA THR A 49 -7.13 -4.69 -1.48
C THR A 49 -7.47 -4.75 -2.95
N ARG A 50 -6.49 -4.43 -3.78
CA ARG A 50 -6.54 -4.56 -5.23
C ARG A 50 -5.39 -5.45 -5.67
N THR A 51 -5.63 -6.26 -6.69
CA THR A 51 -4.59 -7.06 -7.35
C THR A 51 -3.70 -6.12 -8.17
N SER A 52 -2.39 -6.21 -7.93
CA SER A 52 -1.36 -5.50 -8.68
C SER A 52 -0.32 -6.51 -9.13
N GLY A 53 -0.49 -7.05 -10.34
CA GLY A 53 0.27 -8.21 -10.81
C GLY A 53 -0.12 -9.47 -10.05
N SER A 54 0.88 -10.16 -9.48
CA SER A 54 0.70 -11.37 -8.66
C SER A 54 0.51 -11.11 -7.16
N MET A 55 0.49 -9.85 -6.73
CA MET A 55 0.39 -9.48 -5.32
C MET A 55 -0.86 -8.66 -5.01
N LEU A 56 -1.45 -8.90 -3.85
CA LEU A 56 -2.53 -8.09 -3.30
C LEU A 56 -1.94 -6.91 -2.54
N ILE A 57 -2.35 -5.71 -2.92
CA ILE A 57 -1.90 -4.46 -2.30
C ILE A 57 -3.11 -3.64 -1.86
N THR A 58 -2.92 -2.76 -0.90
CA THR A 58 -3.91 -1.75 -0.53
C THR A 58 -3.53 -0.40 -1.12
N ILE A 59 -4.53 0.48 -1.25
CA ILE A 59 -4.31 1.85 -1.75
C ILE A 59 -3.28 2.63 -0.91
N HIS A 60 -3.09 2.27 0.36
CA HIS A 60 -2.19 2.94 1.29
C HIS A 60 -0.69 2.78 0.93
N GLY A 61 -0.35 1.88 0.00
CA GLY A 61 1.02 1.64 -0.44
C GLY A 61 1.39 2.42 -1.69
N GLN A 62 0.42 2.73 -2.55
CA GLN A 62 0.64 3.56 -3.74
C GLN A 62 0.24 5.02 -3.51
N ARG A 63 -0.73 5.26 -2.63
CA ARG A 63 -1.23 6.60 -2.34
C ARG A 63 -0.75 7.07 -0.98
N CYS A 64 -0.36 8.34 -0.98
CA CYS A 64 -0.13 9.08 0.24
C CYS A 64 -1.40 9.84 0.60
N THR A 65 -2.15 9.37 1.60
CA THR A 65 -3.38 10.05 2.07
C THR A 65 -3.12 11.43 2.66
N LEU A 66 -1.90 11.69 3.13
CA LEU A 66 -1.46 12.97 3.67
C LEU A 66 -0.94 13.93 2.58
N SER A 67 -0.81 13.47 1.33
CA SER A 67 -0.45 14.32 0.20
C SER A 67 -1.69 14.93 -0.43
N PRO A 68 -1.70 16.24 -0.74
CA PRO A 68 -2.84 16.90 -1.38
C PRO A 68 -3.12 16.34 -2.79
N THR A 69 -2.13 15.74 -3.45
CA THR A 69 -2.29 15.08 -4.76
C THR A 69 -2.54 13.58 -4.66
N GLY A 70 -2.58 13.03 -3.45
CA GLY A 70 -2.68 11.59 -3.20
C GLY A 70 -1.45 10.78 -3.59
N LYS A 71 -0.35 11.42 -4.03
CA LYS A 71 0.90 10.77 -4.44
C LYS A 71 1.99 10.99 -3.42
N HIS A 72 2.83 9.99 -3.20
CA HIS A 72 4.06 10.18 -2.44
C HIS A 72 4.98 11.16 -3.19
N GLN A 73 5.61 12.05 -2.45
CA GLN A 73 6.59 13.01 -2.98
C GLN A 73 7.81 13.00 -2.06
N LEU A 74 8.99 13.11 -2.67
CA LEU A 74 10.24 13.38 -1.94
C LEU A 74 10.32 14.87 -1.63
N GLN A 75 11.13 15.21 -0.63
CA GLN A 75 11.57 16.58 -0.41
C GLN A 75 12.64 16.95 -1.42
#